data_AF-A0A4W3HJA5-F1
#
_entry.id   AF-A0A4W3HJA5-F1
#
_cell.length_a   1.000
_cell.length_b   1.000
_cell.length_c   1.000
_cell.angle_alpha   90.00
_cell.angle_beta   90.00
_cell.angle_gamma   90.00
#
_symmetry.space_group_name_H-M   'P 1'
#
loop_
_entity.id
_entity.type
_entity.pdbx_description
1 polymer ?
#
loop_
_entity_poly.entity_id
_entity_poly.type
_entity_poly.pdbx_seq_one_letter_code
_entity_poly.pdbx_strand_id
1 'polypeptide(L)'
;HLLLLEIFLCSISQGNIGHCLLQNHRWKLGQGLGKTLQGRPDPIPILIKHDGMGMGRMEIELDYADDATERHRTLQVEKRDTKKLKQKYKVFIRNTQFTS
;
A
#
# COMPACT_ATOMS: atom_id res chain seq x y z
N HIS A 1 0.07 10.08 -5.58
CA HIS A 1 1.49 9.72 -5.86
C HIS A 1 2.35 10.91 -6.29
N LEU A 2 1.84 11.88 -7.07
CA LEU A 2 2.62 13.06 -7.51
C LEU A 2 2.86 14.10 -6.40
N LEU A 3 1.93 14.29 -5.46
CA LEU A 3 2.07 15.28 -4.36
C LEU A 3 3.17 14.94 -3.34
N LEU A 4 3.57 13.67 -3.22
CA LEU A 4 4.66 13.27 -2.32
C LEU A 4 6.04 13.65 -2.87
N LEU A 5 6.18 13.75 -4.20
CA LEU A 5 7.42 14.13 -4.86
C LEU A 5 7.67 15.64 -4.80
N GLU A 6 6.63 16.47 -4.84
CA GLU A 6 6.81 17.93 -4.78
C GLU A 6 7.26 18.43 -3.40
N ILE A 7 6.82 17.78 -2.31
CA ILE A 7 7.32 18.09 -0.96
C ILE A 7 8.81 17.70 -0.84
N PHE A 8 9.24 16.65 -1.54
CA PHE A 8 10.62 16.15 -1.51
C PHE A 8 11.61 17.05 -2.27
N LEU A 9 11.12 17.98 -3.11
CA LEU A 9 11.91 18.90 -3.93
C LEU A 9 11.87 20.34 -3.42
N CYS A 10 11.57 20.55 -2.13
CA CYS A 10 11.52 21.89 -1.54
C CYS A 10 12.94 22.49 -1.41
N SER A 11 13.54 22.85 -2.55
CA SER A 11 14.62 23.82 -2.58
C SER A 11 13.99 25.15 -2.13
N ILE A 12 14.53 25.74 -1.06
CA ILE A 12 14.08 27.06 -0.61
C ILE A 12 14.33 28.02 -1.77
N SER A 13 13.26 28.59 -2.33
CA SER A 13 13.35 29.47 -3.51
C SER A 13 14.35 30.61 -3.28
N GLN A 14 15.13 30.96 -4.30
CA GLN A 14 16.14 32.02 -4.20
C GLN A 14 15.55 33.39 -3.83
N GLY A 15 14.29 33.64 -4.16
CA GLY A 15 13.57 34.86 -3.79
C GLY A 15 13.03 34.88 -2.35
N ASN A 16 13.22 33.79 -1.59
CA ASN A 16 12.78 33.71 -0.20
C ASN A 16 13.77 34.43 0.74
N ILE A 17 13.23 35.24 1.65
CA ILE A 17 14.05 35.98 2.64
C ILE A 17 14.90 35.04 3.50
N GLY A 18 14.35 33.89 3.91
CA GLY A 18 15.06 32.87 4.66
C GLY A 18 16.23 32.26 3.90
N HIS A 19 16.10 32.06 2.58
CA HIS A 19 17.21 31.61 1.74
C HIS A 19 18.37 32.62 1.74
N CYS A 20 18.05 33.91 1.62
CA CYS A 20 19.05 34.98 1.67
C CYS A 20 19.75 35.06 3.05
N LEU A 21 18.98 34.95 4.13
CA LEU A 21 19.52 34.96 5.50
C LEU A 21 20.45 33.78 5.79
N LEU A 22 20.12 32.60 5.28
CA LEU A 22 20.97 31.41 5.40
C LEU A 22 22.30 31.60 4.64
N GLN A 23 22.26 32.13 3.41
CA GLN A 23 23.47 32.46 2.65
C GLN A 23 24.36 33.48 3.36
N ASN A 24 23.78 34.50 4.00
CA ASN A 24 24.53 35.47 4.82
C ASN A 24 25.28 34.78 5.97
N HIS A 25 24.73 33.69 6.50
CA HIS A 25 25.36 32.84 7.52
C HIS A 25 26.24 31.74 6.92
N ARG A 26 26.65 31.88 5.66
CA ARG A 26 27.54 30.96 4.92
C ARG A 26 26.97 29.55 4.72
N TRP A 27 25.65 29.40 4.83
CA TRP A 27 24.98 28.16 4.43
C TRP A 27 24.87 28.08 2.90
N LYS A 28 25.10 26.89 2.33
CA LYS A 28 24.97 26.61 0.89
C LYS A 28 23.75 25.75 0.61
N LEU A 29 23.16 25.90 -0.57
CA LEU A 29 22.01 25.10 -1.00
C LEU A 29 22.33 23.59 -0.90
N GLY A 30 21.44 22.84 -0.26
CA GLY A 30 21.61 21.40 -0.06
C GLY A 30 22.61 21.00 1.03
N GLN A 31 23.20 21.96 1.75
CA GLN A 31 24.13 21.69 2.83
C GLN A 31 23.36 21.37 4.13
N GLY A 32 23.78 20.31 4.81
CA GLY A 32 23.29 19.98 6.15
C GLY A 32 23.66 21.05 7.18
N LEU A 33 22.79 21.27 8.16
CA LEU A 33 23.03 22.23 9.25
C LEU A 33 23.89 21.62 10.38
N GLY A 34 24.37 22.46 11.29
CA GLY A 34 25.18 22.05 12.45
C GLY A 34 26.68 22.25 12.24
N LYS A 35 27.47 22.12 13.32
CA LYS A 35 28.92 22.39 13.28
C LYS A 35 29.68 21.47 12.31
N THR A 36 29.23 20.23 12.16
CA THR A 36 29.84 19.23 11.28
C THR A 36 28.98 18.95 10.04
N LEU A 37 28.02 19.82 9.74
CA LEU A 37 27.13 19.74 8.57
C LEU A 37 26.31 18.43 8.50
N GLN A 38 26.04 17.83 9.65
CA GLN A 38 25.39 16.53 9.80
C GLN A 38 23.86 16.59 9.81
N GLY A 39 23.29 17.79 9.89
CA GLY A 39 21.84 17.99 9.84
C GLY A 39 21.26 17.54 8.50
N ARG A 40 20.05 17.01 8.52
CA ARG A 40 19.40 16.52 7.31
C ARG A 40 19.14 17.69 6.35
N PRO A 41 19.60 17.62 5.08
CA PRO A 41 19.34 18.67 4.10
C PRO A 41 17.89 18.63 3.57
N ASP A 42 17.29 17.43 3.57
CA ASP A 42 15.94 17.21 3.04
C ASP A 42 14.87 17.27 4.14
N PRO A 43 13.65 17.75 3.83
CA PRO A 43 12.54 17.75 4.78
C PRO A 43 12.04 16.33 5.07
N ILE A 44 11.69 16.05 6.33
CA ILE A 44 11.16 14.74 6.72
C ILE A 44 9.72 14.65 6.21
N PRO A 45 9.36 13.60 5.44
CA PRO A 45 7.98 13.43 5.00
C PRO A 45 7.09 13.13 6.20
N ILE A 46 6.04 13.93 6.38
CA ILE A 46 5.02 13.72 7.42
C ILE A 46 3.85 13.01 6.76
N LEU A 47 3.50 11.82 7.26
CA LEU A 47 2.29 11.12 6.85
C LEU A 47 1.10 11.66 7.65
N ILE A 48 0.13 12.24 6.96
CA ILE A 48 -1.10 12.72 7.59
C ILE A 48 -2.02 11.52 7.79
N LYS A 49 -2.39 11.28 9.05
CA LYS A 49 -3.42 10.31 9.40
C LYS A 49 -4.79 10.95 9.17
N HIS A 50 -5.55 10.39 8.24
CA HIS A 50 -6.86 10.92 7.86
C HIS A 50 -8.02 10.31 8.65
N ASP A 51 -7.84 9.12 9.22
CA ASP A 51 -8.86 8.42 9.97
C ASP A 51 -8.87 8.80 11.47
N GLY A 52 -10.02 8.60 12.12
CA GLY A 52 -10.17 8.74 13.57
C GLY A 52 -9.89 7.46 14.35
N MET A 53 -9.42 6.39 13.69
CA MET A 53 -9.24 5.08 14.32
C MET A 53 -7.96 5.04 15.17
N GLY A 54 -7.80 4.03 16.02
CA GLY A 54 -6.53 3.81 16.72
C GLY A 54 -5.38 3.53 15.73
N MET A 55 -4.15 3.89 16.09
CA MET A 55 -2.96 3.49 15.31
C MET A 55 -2.92 1.96 15.17
N GLY A 56 -2.65 1.45 13.97
CA GLY A 56 -2.60 0.02 13.67
C GLY A 56 -3.97 -0.68 13.58
N ARG A 57 -5.08 0.00 13.89
CA ARG A 57 -6.42 -0.60 13.83
C ARG A 57 -6.85 -0.91 12.39
N MET A 58 -6.50 -0.04 11.45
CA MET A 58 -6.84 -0.19 10.04
C MET A 58 -6.25 -1.47 9.43
N GLU A 59 -5.01 -1.81 9.77
CA GLU A 59 -4.32 -3.03 9.31
C GLU A 59 -5.12 -4.28 9.70
N ILE A 60 -5.57 -4.35 10.94
CA ILE A 60 -6.38 -5.45 11.46
C ILE A 60 -7.72 -5.57 10.74
N GLU A 61 -8.37 -4.44 10.42
CA GLU A 61 -9.66 -4.46 9.72
C GLU A 61 -9.53 -4.90 8.25
N LEU A 62 -8.43 -4.56 7.58
CA LEU A 62 -8.11 -5.04 6.24
C LEU A 62 -7.88 -6.55 6.22
N ASP A 63 -7.07 -7.07 7.15
CA ASP A 63 -6.82 -8.51 7.27
C ASP A 63 -8.13 -9.29 7.44
N TYR A 64 -9.04 -8.79 8.28
CA TYR A 64 -10.33 -9.44 8.51
C TYR A 64 -11.24 -9.44 7.27
N ALA A 65 -11.21 -8.37 6.47
CA ALA A 65 -11.98 -8.26 5.23
C ALA A 65 -11.44 -9.21 4.14
N ASP A 66 -10.12 -9.35 4.04
CA ASP A 66 -9.47 -10.26 3.09
C ASP A 66 -9.81 -11.72 3.42
N ASP A 67 -9.73 -12.07 4.71
CA ASP A 67 -10.09 -13.39 5.26
C ASP A 67 -11.55 -13.78 4.95
N ALA A 68 -12.49 -12.83 5.02
CA ALA A 68 -13.90 -13.07 4.73
C ALA A 68 -14.12 -13.38 3.23
N THR A 69 -13.35 -12.74 2.35
CA THR A 69 -13.46 -12.89 0.91
C THR A 69 -12.80 -14.19 0.42
N GLU A 70 -11.66 -14.56 1.01
CA GLU A 70 -10.94 -15.79 0.70
C GLU A 70 -11.74 -17.03 1.12
N ARG A 71 -12.31 -17.03 2.34
CA ARG A 71 -13.16 -18.11 2.83
C ARG A 71 -14.43 -18.32 1.99
N HIS A 72 -15.00 -17.24 1.45
CA HIS A 72 -16.15 -17.38 0.55
C HIS A 72 -15.76 -18.01 -0.80
N ARG A 73 -14.55 -17.75 -1.29
CA ARG A 73 -14.05 -18.31 -2.56
C ARG A 73 -13.73 -19.79 -2.45
N THR A 74 -13.07 -20.23 -1.38
CA THR A 74 -12.73 -21.65 -1.15
C THR A 74 -13.98 -22.52 -1.05
N LEU A 75 -14.96 -22.11 -0.24
CA LEU A 75 -16.24 -22.81 -0.10
C LEU A 75 -17.02 -22.93 -1.43
N GLN A 76 -16.91 -21.93 -2.31
CA GLN A 76 -17.54 -22.01 -3.63
C GLN A 76 -16.82 -22.98 -4.57
N VAL A 77 -15.50 -23.07 -4.50
CA VAL A 77 -14.70 -24.04 -5.28
C VAL A 77 -15.06 -25.47 -4.87
N GLU A 78 -15.06 -25.77 -3.56
CA GLU A 78 -15.42 -27.09 -3.04
C GLU A 78 -16.84 -27.53 -3.44
N LYS A 79 -17.81 -26.59 -3.37
CA LYS A 79 -19.18 -26.83 -3.83
C LYS A 79 -19.26 -27.14 -5.32
N ARG A 80 -18.44 -26.47 -6.15
CA ARG A 80 -18.39 -26.72 -7.60
C ARG A 80 -17.78 -28.08 -7.90
N ASP A 81 -16.73 -28.48 -7.18
CA ASP A 81 -16.06 -29.77 -7.40
C ASP A 81 -16.94 -30.95 -6.99
N THR A 82 -17.68 -30.81 -5.88
CA THR A 82 -18.69 -31.79 -5.47
C THR A 82 -19.77 -31.97 -6.54
N LYS A 83 -20.26 -30.87 -7.14
CA LYS A 83 -21.26 -30.93 -8.21
C LYS A 83 -20.71 -31.56 -9.49
N LYS A 84 -19.48 -31.19 -9.89
CA LYS A 84 -18.81 -31.75 -11.07
C LYS A 84 -18.56 -33.26 -10.91
N LEU A 85 -18.16 -33.71 -9.72
CA LEU A 85 -17.91 -35.12 -9.44
C LEU A 85 -19.21 -35.95 -9.53
N LYS A 86 -20.31 -35.45 -8.94
CA LYS A 86 -21.65 -36.05 -9.08
C LYS A 86 -22.10 -36.12 -10.54
N GLN A 87 -21.79 -35.10 -11.34
CA GLN A 87 -22.14 -35.08 -12.76
C GLN A 87 -21.32 -36.09 -13.56
N LYS A 88 -20.01 -36.19 -13.33
CA LYS A 88 -19.14 -37.19 -13.97
C LYS A 88 -19.65 -38.62 -13.70
N TYR A 89 -20.02 -38.92 -12.46
CA TYR A 89 -20.59 -40.22 -12.12
C TYR A 89 -21.91 -40.50 -12.86
N LYS A 90 -22.84 -39.53 -12.91
CA LYS A 90 -24.10 -39.67 -13.67
C LYS A 90 -23.91 -39.85 -15.18
N VAL A 91 -22.85 -39.26 -15.75
CA VAL A 91 -22.50 -39.42 -17.17
C VAL A 91 -21.87 -40.78 -17.41
N PHE A 92 -20.96 -41.21 -16.53
CA PHE A 92 -20.34 -42.53 -16.59
C PHE A 92 -21.39 -43.65 -16.57
N ILE A 93 -22.30 -43.64 -15.58
CA ILE A 93 -23.37 -44.64 -15.49
C ILE A 93 -24.27 -44.64 -16.74
N ARG A 94 -24.62 -43.46 -17.27
CA ARG A 94 -25.42 -43.36 -18.50
C ARG A 94 -24.68 -43.91 -19.72
N ASN A 95 -23.39 -43.64 -19.85
CA ASN A 95 -22.60 -44.11 -20.98
C ASN A 95 -22.45 -45.63 -20.93
N THR A 96 -22.23 -46.22 -19.74
CA THR A 96 -22.13 -47.67 -19.57
C THR A 96 -23.45 -48.40 -19.88
N GLN A 97 -24.60 -47.77 -19.59
CA GLN A 97 -25.92 -48.33 -19.93
C GLN A 97 -26.25 -48.24 -21.44
N PHE A 98 -25.57 -47.38 -22.19
CA PHE A 98 -25.76 -47.24 -23.64
C PHE A 98 -24.81 -48.14 -24.46
N THR A 99 -23.79 -48.72 -23.81
CA THR A 99 -22.78 -49.59 -24.44
C THR A 99 -22.99 -51.08 -24.17
N SER A 100 -24.09 -51.46 -23.51
CA SER A 100 -24.53 -52.85 -23.30
C SER A 100 -25.87 -53.09 -23.98
#